data_AF-A0AAW9HY02-F1
#
_entry.id   AF-A0AAW9HY02-F1
#
_cell.length_a   1.000
_cell.length_b   1.000
_cell.length_c   1.000
_cell.angle_alpha   90.00
_cell.angle_beta   90.00
_cell.angle_gamma   90.00
#
_symmetry.space_group_name_H-M   'P 1'
#
loop_
_entity.id
_entity.type
_entity.pdbx_description
1 polymer ?
#
loop_
_entity_poly.entity_id
_entity_poly.type
_entity_poly.pdbx_seq_one_letter_code
_entity_poly.pdbx_strand_id
1 'polypeptide(L)'
;MITFLACVSILVIGYFTYGTYVSKTVGYDDSIQTPAIRLEDGVDYMPMPWHKVFLIQFLNIAGTGPIFGAISGALFGPVAFLWITFGCIFAGAVHDLLSGVISMKHDG
;
A
#
# COMPACT_ATOMS: atom_id res chain seq x y z
N MET A 1 1.95 -16.38 -19.12
CA MET A 1 3.16 -15.53 -18.96
C MET A 1 2.95 -14.12 -19.50
N ILE A 2 2.36 -13.95 -20.69
CA ILE A 2 2.07 -12.61 -21.26
C ILE A 2 1.19 -11.76 -20.33
N THR A 3 0.11 -12.33 -19.79
CA THR A 3 -0.80 -11.65 -18.85
C THR A 3 -0.09 -11.18 -17.59
N PHE A 4 0.79 -12.01 -17.03
CA PHE A 4 1.61 -11.66 -15.88
C PHE A 4 2.55 -10.49 -16.16
N LEU A 5 3.32 -10.55 -17.26
CA LEU A 5 4.23 -9.46 -17.64
C LEU A 5 3.47 -8.15 -17.95
N ALA A 6 2.31 -8.24 -18.61
CA ALA A 6 1.46 -7.08 -18.86
C ALA A 6 0.96 -6.45 -17.54
N CYS A 7 0.53 -7.25 -16.57
CA CYS A 7 0.11 -6.79 -15.26
C CYS A 7 1.23 -6.10 -14.49
N VAL A 8 2.45 -6.65 -14.52
CA VAL A 8 3.63 -6.01 -13.91
C VAL A 8 3.88 -4.63 -14.55
N SER A 9 3.85 -4.54 -15.88
CA SER A 9 4.01 -3.26 -16.57
C SER A 9 2.91 -2.26 -16.18
N ILE A 10 1.66 -2.71 -16.07
CA ILE A 10 0.52 -1.87 -15.64
C ILE A 10 0.71 -1.37 -14.20
N LEU A 11 1.19 -2.22 -13.28
CA LEU A 11 1.50 -1.80 -11.91
C LEU A 11 2.55 -0.69 -11.87
N VAL A 12 3.63 -0.85 -12.64
CA VAL A 12 4.70 0.16 -12.73
C VAL A 12 4.16 1.47 -13.30
N ILE A 13 3.39 1.42 -14.40
CA ILE A 13 2.78 2.61 -15.00
C ILE A 13 1.78 3.25 -14.02
N GLY A 14 0.96 2.45 -13.36
CA GLY A 14 -0.04 2.89 -12.38
C GLY A 14 0.59 3.60 -11.18
N TYR A 15 1.73 3.11 -10.69
CA TYR A 15 2.50 3.77 -9.63
C TYR A 15 2.89 5.21 -10.02
N PHE A 16 3.49 5.39 -11.20
CA PHE A 16 3.95 6.71 -11.64
C PHE A 16 2.82 7.65 -12.07
N THR A 17 1.74 7.12 -12.64
CA THR A 17 0.62 7.92 -13.16
C THR A 17 -0.45 8.14 -12.10
N TYR A 18 -1.22 7.10 -11.77
CA TYR A 18 -2.34 7.16 -10.84
C TYR A 18 -1.87 7.41 -9.40
N GLY A 19 -0.78 6.78 -8.96
CA GLY A 19 -0.22 7.02 -7.63
C GLY A 19 0.16 8.49 -7.41
N THR A 20 0.79 9.13 -8.41
CA THR A 20 1.10 10.57 -8.39
C THR A 20 -0.15 11.45 -8.41
N TYR A 21 -1.19 11.05 -9.13
CA TYR A 21 -2.45 11.79 -9.15
C TYR A 21 -3.16 11.75 -7.79
N VAL A 22 -3.24 10.57 -7.18
CA VAL A 22 -3.87 10.40 -5.86
C VAL A 22 -3.07 11.12 -4.79
N SER A 23 -1.74 11.00 -4.78
CA SER A 23 -0.91 11.68 -3.77
C SER A 23 -1.11 13.20 -3.77
N LYS A 24 -1.21 13.83 -4.95
CA LYS A 24 -1.52 15.26 -5.08
C LYS A 24 -2.93 15.63 -4.61
N THR A 25 -3.87 14.70 -4.69
CA THR A 25 -5.28 14.96 -4.34
C THR A 25 -5.51 14.86 -2.82
N VAL A 26 -4.78 13.99 -2.13
CA VAL A 26 -4.97 13.71 -0.70
C VAL A 26 -4.45 14.85 0.19
N GLY A 27 -3.57 15.71 -0.33
CA GLY A 27 -3.08 16.91 0.37
C GLY A 27 -2.23 16.56 1.58
N TYR A 28 -1.17 15.77 1.38
CA TYR A 28 -0.15 15.52 2.40
C TYR A 28 0.81 16.70 2.48
N ASP A 29 1.26 17.03 3.70
CA ASP A 29 2.20 18.13 3.97
C ASP A 29 3.47 17.55 4.59
N ASP A 30 4.55 17.54 3.81
CA ASP A 30 5.86 17.01 4.22
C ASP A 30 6.53 17.84 5.33
N SER A 31 6.02 19.04 5.63
CA SER A 31 6.54 19.86 6.73
C SER A 31 6.05 19.40 8.10
N ILE A 32 5.01 18.58 8.16
CA ILE A 32 4.44 18.08 9.41
C ILE A 32 5.25 16.89 9.92
N GLN A 33 5.81 17.02 11.12
CA GLN A 33 6.47 15.90 11.78
C GLN A 33 5.46 14.79 12.12
N THR A 34 5.86 13.53 11.89
CA THR A 34 5.01 12.37 12.18
C THR A 34 4.70 12.26 13.67
N PRO A 35 3.51 11.76 14.06
CA PRO A 35 3.15 11.53 15.46
C PRO A 35 4.18 10.68 16.20
N ALA A 36 4.80 9.72 15.51
CA ALA A 36 5.89 8.90 16.05
C ALA A 36 7.10 9.69 16.57
N ILE A 37 7.33 10.91 16.09
CA ILE A 37 8.40 11.81 16.55
C ILE A 37 7.84 12.88 17.50
N ARG A 38 6.70 13.50 17.15
CA ARG A 38 6.13 14.60 17.94
C ARG A 38 5.60 14.16 19.30
N LEU A 39 5.03 12.96 19.38
CA LEU A 39 4.41 12.39 20.59
C LEU A 39 5.24 11.25 21.18
N GLU A 40 6.55 11.20 20.89
CA GLU A 40 7.44 10.11 21.30
C GLU A 40 7.35 9.86 22.82
N ASP A 41 6.85 8.67 23.18
CA ASP A 41 6.69 8.22 24.57
C ASP A 41 7.45 6.90 24.85
N GLY A 42 8.03 6.29 23.82
CA GLY A 42 8.77 5.04 23.90
C GLY A 42 7.89 3.79 24.06
N VAL A 43 6.56 3.94 24.00
CA VAL A 43 5.59 2.84 24.12
C VAL A 43 4.65 2.81 22.92
N ASP A 44 3.79 3.83 22.77
CA ASP A 44 2.80 3.94 21.69
C ASP A 44 3.37 4.69 20.47
N TYR A 45 4.25 5.66 20.70
CA TYR A 45 4.92 6.45 19.67
C TYR A 45 6.42 6.29 19.79
N MET A 46 6.99 5.55 18.83
CA MET A 46 8.44 5.35 18.76
C MET A 46 8.92 5.43 17.31
N PRO A 47 9.92 6.27 17.00
CA PRO A 47 10.49 6.34 15.67
C PRO A 47 11.19 5.02 15.33
N MET A 48 10.81 4.41 14.22
CA MET A 48 11.40 3.16 13.74
C MET A 48 12.16 3.38 12.43
N PRO A 49 13.27 2.66 12.20
CA PRO A 49 13.97 2.73 10.94
C PRO A 49 13.12 2.12 9.82
N TRP A 50 13.21 2.73 8.63
CA TRP A 50 12.35 2.41 7.47
C TRP A 50 12.29 0.92 7.11
N HIS A 51 13.39 0.19 7.24
CA HIS A 51 13.46 -1.23 6.90
C HIS A 51 12.62 -2.11 7.84
N LYS A 52 12.51 -1.73 9.12
CA LYS A 52 11.63 -2.43 10.07
C LYS A 52 10.18 -2.15 9.75
N VAL A 53 9.83 -0.89 9.50
CA VAL A 53 8.46 -0.49 9.13
C VAL A 53 8.02 -1.21 7.84
N PHE A 54 8.90 -1.24 6.83
CA PHE A 54 8.66 -1.97 5.60
C PHE A 54 8.45 -3.47 5.85
N LEU A 55 9.29 -4.10 6.67
CA LEU A 55 9.16 -5.53 6.97
C LEU A 55 7.86 -5.85 7.71
N ILE A 56 7.43 -4.99 8.64
CA ILE A 56 6.16 -5.15 9.35
C ILE A 56 5.00 -5.06 8.37
N GLN A 57 4.97 -4.04 7.51
CA GLN A 57 3.92 -3.89 6.51
C GLN A 57 3.91 -5.05 5.50
N PHE A 58 5.10 -5.49 5.08
CA PHE A 58 5.25 -6.65 4.22
C PHE A 58 4.71 -7.91 4.89
N LEU A 59 5.04 -8.16 6.15
CA LEU A 59 4.57 -9.34 6.90
C LEU A 59 3.05 -9.33 7.08
N ASN A 60 2.46 -8.15 7.33
CA ASN A 60 1.01 -7.98 7.47
C ASN A 60 0.23 -8.39 6.21
N ILE A 61 0.81 -8.22 5.02
CA ILE A 61 0.18 -8.56 3.74
C ILE A 61 0.66 -9.93 3.22
N ALA A 62 1.88 -10.34 3.52
CA ALA A 62 2.46 -11.59 3.06
C ALA A 62 1.71 -12.83 3.56
N GLY A 63 1.05 -12.75 4.72
CA GLY A 63 0.21 -13.84 5.23
C GLY A 63 -1.07 -14.06 4.41
N THR A 64 -1.73 -12.97 3.99
CA THR A 64 -3.01 -13.05 3.27
C THR A 64 -2.82 -13.33 1.77
N GLY A 65 -1.71 -12.88 1.19
CA GLY A 65 -1.39 -13.03 -0.23
C GLY A 65 -1.48 -14.47 -0.78
N PRO A 66 -0.80 -15.48 -0.19
CA PRO A 66 -0.84 -16.87 -0.68
C PRO A 66 -2.24 -17.48 -0.63
N ILE A 67 -3.04 -17.15 0.39
CA ILE A 67 -4.40 -17.68 0.56
C ILE A 67 -5.32 -17.07 -0.49
N PHE A 68 -5.43 -15.74 -0.54
CA PHE A 68 -6.31 -15.07 -1.50
C PHE A 68 -5.84 -15.25 -2.93
N GLY A 69 -4.53 -15.24 -3.18
CA GLY A 69 -3.96 -15.48 -4.50
C GLY A 69 -4.26 -16.88 -5.03
N ALA A 70 -4.13 -17.92 -4.19
CA ALA A 70 -4.48 -19.29 -4.59
C ALA A 70 -5.98 -19.44 -4.88
N ILE A 71 -6.84 -18.85 -4.03
CA ILE A 71 -8.30 -18.87 -4.21
C ILE A 71 -8.68 -18.13 -5.51
N SER A 72 -8.16 -16.93 -5.73
CA SER A 72 -8.43 -16.16 -6.95
C SER A 72 -7.92 -16.89 -8.20
N GLY A 73 -6.75 -17.53 -8.12
CA GLY A 73 -6.21 -18.34 -9.20
C GLY A 73 -7.08 -19.56 -9.53
N ALA A 74 -7.62 -20.23 -8.51
CA ALA A 74 -8.52 -21.37 -8.69
C ALA A 74 -9.89 -20.96 -9.27
N LEU A 75 -10.44 -19.81 -8.85
CA LEU A 75 -11.76 -19.33 -9.28
C LEU A 75 -11.74 -18.66 -10.67
N PHE A 76 -10.74 -17.83 -10.94
CA PHE A 76 -10.71 -16.94 -12.11
C PHE A 76 -9.60 -17.29 -13.11
N GLY A 77 -8.78 -18.29 -12.82
CA GLY A 77 -7.66 -18.69 -13.67
C GLY A 77 -6.71 -17.52 -13.96
N PRO A 78 -6.17 -17.41 -15.18
CA PRO A 78 -5.26 -16.32 -15.56
C PRO A 78 -5.85 -14.90 -15.48
N VAL A 79 -7.18 -14.74 -15.44
CA VAL A 79 -7.86 -13.44 -15.32
C VAL A 79 -7.68 -12.87 -13.90
N ALA A 80 -7.39 -13.72 -12.91
CA ALA A 80 -7.09 -13.30 -11.54
C ALA A 80 -5.99 -12.21 -11.48
N PHE A 81 -4.98 -12.28 -12.36
CA PHE A 81 -3.91 -11.28 -12.40
C PHE A 81 -4.42 -9.87 -12.72
N LEU A 82 -5.42 -9.74 -13.59
CA LEU A 82 -6.01 -8.44 -13.92
C LEU A 82 -6.80 -7.89 -12.73
N TRP A 83 -7.62 -8.73 -12.10
CA TRP A 83 -8.38 -8.36 -10.90
C TRP A 83 -7.48 -7.90 -9.76
N ILE A 84 -6.42 -8.65 -9.47
CA ILE A 84 -5.44 -8.29 -8.45
C ILE A 84 -4.76 -6.97 -8.82
N THR A 85 -4.33 -6.81 -10.07
CA THR A 85 -3.62 -5.61 -10.53
C THR A 85 -4.47 -4.35 -10.41
N PHE A 86 -5.69 -4.37 -10.96
CA PHE A 86 -6.58 -3.22 -10.90
C PHE A 86 -7.08 -2.96 -9.49
N GLY A 87 -7.36 -4.01 -8.70
CA GLY A 87 -7.71 -3.89 -7.29
C GLY A 87 -6.60 -3.24 -6.47
N CYS A 88 -5.34 -3.61 -6.70
CA CYS A 88 -4.19 -2.97 -6.05
C CYS A 88 -4.06 -1.49 -6.41
N ILE A 89 -4.23 -1.11 -7.69
CA ILE A 89 -4.06 0.28 -8.14
C ILE A 89 -5.17 1.17 -7.61
N PHE A 90 -6.44 0.77 -7.78
CA PHE A 90 -7.59 1.65 -7.52
C PHE A 90 -8.13 1.57 -6.09
N ALA A 91 -7.93 0.44 -5.40
CA ALA A 91 -8.44 0.25 -4.04
C ALA A 91 -7.31 0.12 -3.02
N GLY A 92 -6.44 -0.88 -3.15
CA GLY A 92 -5.43 -1.19 -2.13
C GLY A 92 -4.46 -0.03 -1.85
N ALA A 93 -3.78 0.45 -2.89
CA ALA A 93 -2.81 1.54 -2.74
C ALA A 93 -3.46 2.86 -2.30
N VAL A 94 -4.68 3.14 -2.76
CA VAL A 94 -5.43 4.34 -2.37
C VAL A 94 -5.86 4.25 -0.91
N HIS A 95 -6.37 3.10 -0.49
CA HIS A 95 -6.77 2.83 0.88
C HIS A 95 -5.60 3.02 1.84
N ASP A 96 -4.45 2.40 1.56
CA ASP A 96 -3.27 2.50 2.42
C ASP A 96 -2.75 3.95 2.54
N LEU A 97 -2.72 4.68 1.43
CA LEU A 97 -2.32 6.10 1.44
C LEU A 97 -3.30 6.95 2.26
N LEU A 98 -4.61 6.77 2.07
CA LEU A 98 -5.63 7.51 2.80
C LEU A 98 -5.59 7.20 4.29
N SER A 99 -5.48 5.91 4.66
CA SER A 99 -5.34 5.49 6.05
C SER A 99 -4.12 6.15 6.71
N GLY A 100 -2.98 6.19 6.02
CA GLY A 100 -1.78 6.87 6.50
C GLY A 100 -1.97 8.37 6.72
N VAL A 101 -2.59 9.07 5.76
CA VAL A 101 -2.83 10.53 5.89
C VAL A 101 -3.87 10.84 6.97
N ILE A 102 -4.91 10.01 7.11
CA ILE A 102 -5.91 10.19 8.17
C ILE A 102 -5.27 9.98 9.54
N SER A 103 -4.48 8.91 9.71
CA SER A 103 -3.73 8.63 10.94
C SER A 103 -2.83 9.81 11.32
N MET A 104 -2.07 10.35 10.36
CA MET A 104 -1.23 11.54 10.56
C MET A 104 -2.00 12.78 11.03
N LYS A 105 -3.25 12.94 10.59
CA LYS A 105 -4.13 14.07 10.97
C LYS A 105 -4.82 13.89 12.33
N HIS A 106 -4.91 12.66 12.83
CA HIS A 106 -5.56 12.32 14.10
C HIS A 106 -4.56 11.90 15.17
N ASP A 107 -3.27 12.21 14.97
CA ASP A 107 -2.17 11.90 15.89
C ASP A 107 -1.90 10.41 16.10
N GLY A 108 -2.45 9.53 15.24
CA GLY A 108 -2.38 8.07 15.41
C GLY A 108 -3.64 7.39 14.92
#